data_AF-A0A947FN29-F1
#
_entry.id   AF-A0A947FN29-F1
#
_cell.length_a   1.000
_cell.length_b   1.000
_cell.length_c   1.000
_cell.angle_alpha   90.00
_cell.angle_beta   90.00
_cell.angle_gamma   90.00
#
_symmetry.space_group_name_H-M   'P 1'
#
loop_
_entity.id
_entity.type
_entity.pdbx_description
1 polymer ?
#
loop_
_entity_poly.entity_id
_entity_poly.type
_entity_poly.pdbx_seq_one_letter_code
_entity_poly.pdbx_strand_id
1 'polypeptide(L)'
;VRELDNVVQRALILRAGDEVSTLDLCFENEDTGTVVTTPVTETQQTPATGRMQASASESVSSANEQGSGSLSSDLKSVEDQMILDALNSGNGSRKVAAEILGISPRTLRYKIARLRDAGVAIPR
;
A
#
# COMPACT_ATOMS: atom_id res chain seq x y z
N VAL A 1 -18.27 -4.43 -9.77
CA VAL A 1 -19.40 -3.73 -9.12
C VAL A 1 -19.14 -3.41 -7.63
N ARG A 2 -18.45 -4.25 -6.85
CA ARG A 2 -18.18 -3.98 -5.41
C ARG A 2 -17.31 -2.75 -5.13
N GLU A 3 -16.37 -2.44 -6.01
CA GLU A 3 -15.51 -1.25 -5.85
C GLU A 3 -16.30 0.05 -6.00
N LEU A 4 -17.21 0.11 -6.98
CA LEU A 4 -18.09 1.28 -7.15
C LEU A 4 -18.97 1.50 -5.93
N ASP A 5 -19.54 0.43 -5.35
CA ASP A 5 -20.35 0.53 -4.14
C ASP A 5 -19.54 1.07 -2.95
N ASN A 6 -18.30 0.60 -2.77
CA ASN A 6 -17.40 1.13 -1.73
C ASN A 6 -17.06 2.62 -1.96
N VAL A 7 -16.79 3.02 -3.21
CA VAL A 7 -16.48 4.42 -3.57
C VAL A 7 -17.69 5.32 -3.30
N VAL A 8 -18.89 4.89 -3.71
CA VAL A 8 -20.14 5.62 -3.46
C VAL A 8 -20.43 5.73 -1.97
N GLN A 9 -20.28 4.64 -1.20
CA GLN A 9 -20.49 4.67 0.25
C GLN A 9 -19.53 5.62 0.97
N ARG A 10 -18.24 5.60 0.64
CA ARG A 10 -17.24 6.50 1.23
C ARG A 10 -17.53 7.96 0.85
N ALA A 11 -17.88 8.23 -0.41
CA ALA A 11 -18.23 9.57 -0.87
C ALA A 11 -19.46 10.13 -0.15
N LEU A 12 -20.47 9.28 0.10
CA LEU A 12 -21.65 9.67 0.87
C LEU A 12 -21.35 9.95 2.36
N ILE A 13 -20.31 9.32 2.92
CA ILE A 13 -19.87 9.57 4.31
C ILE A 13 -19.05 10.86 4.40
N LEU A 14 -18.22 11.16 3.38
CA LEU A 14 -17.27 12.27 3.39
C LEU A 14 -17.85 13.60 2.91
N ARG A 15 -18.91 13.59 2.11
CA ARG A 15 -19.53 14.80 1.57
C ARG A 15 -19.89 15.81 2.65
N ALA A 16 -19.56 17.07 2.42
CA ALA A 16 -20.02 18.19 3.24
C ALA A 16 -21.26 18.82 2.59
N GLY A 17 -22.45 18.34 2.97
CA GLY A 17 -23.73 18.80 2.43
C GLY A 17 -24.44 17.73 1.61
N ASP A 18 -25.32 18.16 0.69
CA ASP A 18 -26.19 17.26 -0.07
C ASP A 18 -25.61 16.78 -1.41
N GLU A 19 -24.55 17.42 -1.90
CA GLU A 19 -23.91 17.08 -3.17
C GLU A 19 -22.60 16.32 -2.95
N VAL A 20 -22.32 15.33 -3.81
CA VAL A 20 -21.03 14.62 -3.84
C VAL A 20 -20.11 15.36 -4.81
N SER A 21 -19.06 15.96 -4.29
CA SER A 21 -18.01 16.60 -5.08
C SER A 21 -16.93 15.61 -5.48
N THR A 22 -16.05 16.01 -6.40
CA THR A 22 -14.89 15.21 -6.78
C THR A 22 -13.91 14.96 -5.63
N LEU A 23 -13.92 15.82 -4.60
CA LEU A 23 -13.05 15.68 -3.43
C LEU A 23 -13.50 14.53 -2.52
N ASP A 24 -14.77 14.12 -2.61
CA ASP A 24 -15.34 13.06 -1.79
C ASP A 24 -15.04 11.65 -2.37
N LEU A 25 -14.57 11.59 -3.64
CA LEU A 25 -14.17 10.37 -4.32
C LEU A 25 -12.72 10.01 -3.95
N CYS A 26 -12.53 9.39 -2.79
CA CYS A 26 -11.22 8.90 -2.36
C CYS A 26 -10.83 7.61 -3.10
N PHE A 27 -10.03 7.75 -4.15
CA PHE A 27 -9.39 6.62 -4.81
C PHE A 27 -8.18 6.14 -3.99
N GLU A 28 -8.04 4.82 -3.84
CA GLU A 28 -6.83 4.21 -3.31
C GLU A 28 -5.75 4.37 -4.39
N ASN A 29 -5.09 5.54 -4.39
CA ASN A 29 -3.98 5.82 -5.30
C ASN A 29 -2.83 4.87 -4.95
N GLU A 30 -2.68 3.80 -5.74
CA GLU A 30 -1.44 3.03 -5.78
C GLU A 30 -0.37 3.99 -6.34
N ASP A 31 0.50 4.46 -5.45
CA ASP A 31 1.74 5.19 -5.77
C ASP A 31 1.57 6.59 -6.39
N THR A 32 1.19 7.59 -5.58
CA THR A 32 1.56 8.99 -5.86
C THR A 32 2.81 9.37 -5.08
N GLY A 33 3.95 8.89 -5.55
CA GLY A 33 5.19 9.63 -5.40
C GLY A 33 4.99 11.03 -5.98
N THR A 34 5.01 12.02 -5.10
CA THR A 34 5.39 13.41 -5.34
C THR A 34 4.85 14.08 -6.61
N VAL A 35 3.78 14.86 -6.49
CA VAL A 35 3.73 16.19 -7.13
C VAL A 35 2.96 17.17 -6.23
N VAL A 36 3.67 17.81 -5.29
CA VAL A 36 3.27 19.13 -4.82
C VAL A 36 3.69 20.11 -5.91
N THR A 37 2.77 20.45 -6.82
CA THR A 37 2.91 21.68 -7.62
C THR A 37 1.87 22.66 -7.12
N THR A 38 2.33 23.57 -6.26
CA THR A 38 1.68 24.85 -6.03
C THR A 38 1.70 25.66 -7.33
N PRO A 39 0.59 26.29 -7.75
CA PRO A 39 0.61 27.24 -8.84
C PRO A 39 0.88 28.63 -8.24
N VAL A 40 2.07 29.19 -8.48
CA VAL A 40 2.28 30.64 -8.31
C VAL A 40 3.01 31.15 -9.55
N THR A 41 2.23 31.90 -10.32
CA THR A 41 2.59 32.71 -11.48
C THR A 41 3.58 33.81 -11.07
N GLU A 42 4.29 34.36 -12.07
CA GLU A 42 4.97 35.67 -12.10
C GLU A 42 6.49 35.65 -11.80
N THR A 43 7.47 36.22 -12.53
CA THR A 43 7.63 36.82 -13.88
C THR A 43 9.13 37.24 -14.00
N GLN A 44 9.72 37.24 -15.21
CA GLN A 44 10.90 38.03 -15.71
C GLN A 44 12.38 37.57 -15.53
N GLN A 45 13.02 37.39 -16.72
CA GLN A 45 14.36 37.86 -17.18
C GLN A 45 15.66 37.01 -17.06
N THR A 46 16.31 36.79 -18.21
CA THR A 46 17.73 36.41 -18.50
C THR A 46 18.66 37.66 -18.53
N PRO A 47 20.03 37.65 -18.71
CA PRO A 47 20.98 36.58 -19.12
C PRO A 47 22.41 36.54 -18.45
N ALA A 48 23.21 35.53 -18.84
CA ALA A 48 24.69 35.47 -19.04
C ALA A 48 25.73 35.60 -17.89
N THR A 49 26.59 34.57 -17.71
CA THR A 49 28.09 34.58 -17.77
C THR A 49 28.66 33.25 -17.25
N GLY A 50 29.59 32.64 -17.99
CA GLY A 50 30.07 31.27 -17.76
C GLY A 50 31.29 31.10 -16.84
N ARG A 51 31.61 29.83 -16.54
CA ARG A 51 32.97 29.35 -16.25
C ARG A 51 33.05 27.81 -16.39
N MET A 52 34.11 27.34 -17.04
CA MET A 52 34.37 25.93 -17.37
C MET A 52 35.05 25.15 -16.23
N GLN A 53 34.94 23.81 -16.33
CA GLN A 53 35.80 22.71 -15.80
C GLN A 53 35.80 22.41 -14.30
N ALA A 54 35.48 21.16 -13.91
CA ALA A 54 36.47 20.06 -13.89
C ALA A 54 35.81 18.69 -13.58
N SER A 55 36.50 17.67 -14.07
CA SER A 55 36.26 16.22 -14.06
C SER A 55 36.17 15.57 -12.68
N ALA A 56 35.31 14.55 -12.52
CA ALA A 56 35.71 13.17 -12.18
C ALA A 56 34.47 12.29 -11.97
N SER A 57 34.35 11.30 -12.86
CA SER A 57 33.48 10.13 -12.70
C SER A 57 34.02 9.26 -11.57
N GLU A 58 33.16 8.85 -10.62
CA GLU A 58 33.22 7.52 -10.03
C GLU A 58 31.92 7.21 -9.28
N SER A 59 31.13 6.30 -9.89
CA SER A 59 30.09 5.51 -9.26
C SER A 59 30.63 4.77 -8.05
N VAL A 60 29.92 4.82 -6.92
CA VAL A 60 29.66 3.64 -6.09
C VAL A 60 28.33 3.80 -5.36
N SER A 61 27.36 3.08 -5.90
CA SER A 61 26.27 2.38 -5.24
C SER A 61 25.70 2.97 -3.96
N SER A 62 24.52 3.56 -4.12
CA SER A 62 23.48 3.71 -3.12
C SER A 62 23.24 2.39 -2.36
N ALA A 63 23.96 2.21 -1.25
CA ALA A 63 23.65 1.22 -0.24
C ALA A 63 22.80 1.90 0.84
N ASN A 64 21.53 2.18 0.55
CA ASN A 64 20.58 2.51 1.62
C ASN A 64 19.12 2.28 1.23
N GLU A 65 18.77 1.05 0.85
CA GLU A 65 17.38 0.62 0.59
C GLU A 65 17.08 -0.71 1.30
N GLN A 66 17.66 -0.97 2.48
CA GLN A 66 17.50 -2.26 3.19
C GLN A 66 16.85 -2.17 4.58
N GLY A 67 16.61 -0.96 5.11
CA GLY A 67 16.02 -0.79 6.45
C GLY A 67 14.50 -0.97 6.53
N SER A 68 13.76 -0.50 5.51
CA SER A 68 12.28 -0.52 5.53
C SER A 68 11.72 -1.86 5.04
N GLY A 69 12.37 -2.47 4.05
CA GLY A 69 11.99 -3.76 3.49
C GLY A 69 12.01 -4.89 4.53
N SER A 70 13.09 -4.98 5.32
CA SER A 70 13.29 -6.05 6.32
C SER A 70 12.21 -6.08 7.39
N LEU A 71 11.87 -4.92 7.97
CA LEU A 71 10.83 -4.85 9.00
C LEU A 71 9.46 -5.21 8.43
N SER A 72 9.17 -4.78 7.20
CA SER A 72 7.91 -5.11 6.53
C SER A 72 7.82 -6.60 6.18
N SER A 73 8.94 -7.24 5.80
CA SER A 73 8.99 -8.68 5.53
C SER A 73 8.88 -9.51 6.81
N ASP A 74 9.45 -9.03 7.91
CA ASP A 74 9.36 -9.70 9.20
C ASP A 74 7.92 -9.69 9.72
N LEU A 75 7.24 -8.54 9.64
CA LEU A 75 5.82 -8.44 10.02
C LEU A 75 4.92 -9.33 9.15
N LYS A 76 5.19 -9.41 7.84
CA LYS A 76 4.47 -10.32 6.94
C LYS A 76 4.69 -11.78 7.32
N SER A 77 5.93 -12.16 7.65
CA SER A 77 6.27 -13.52 8.05
C SER A 77 5.58 -13.91 9.37
N VAL A 78 5.53 -12.99 10.34
CA VAL A 78 4.81 -13.19 11.60
C VAL A 78 3.30 -13.35 11.36
N GLU A 79 2.71 -12.50 10.52
CA GLU A 79 1.29 -12.60 10.15
C GLU A 79 0.98 -13.95 9.48
N ASP A 80 1.84 -14.39 8.56
CA ASP A 80 1.67 -15.64 7.84
C ASP A 80 1.74 -16.85 8.80
N GLN A 81 2.65 -16.82 9.78
CA GLN A 81 2.71 -17.85 10.84
C GLN A 81 1.45 -17.87 11.70
N MET A 82 0.95 -16.71 12.14
CA MET A 82 -0.29 -16.63 12.93
C MET A 82 -1.49 -17.22 12.19
N ILE A 83 -1.56 -17.04 10.86
CA ILE A 83 -2.62 -17.62 10.03
C ILE A 83 -2.52 -19.14 9.99
N LEU A 84 -1.32 -19.69 9.82
CA LEU A 84 -1.11 -21.13 9.81
C LEU A 84 -1.46 -21.75 11.18
N ASP A 85 -1.04 -21.12 12.26
CA ASP A 85 -1.34 -21.56 13.63
C ASP A 85 -2.84 -21.56 13.92
N ALA A 86 -3.54 -20.50 13.50
CA ALA A 86 -4.99 -20.42 13.64
C ALA A 86 -5.71 -21.49 12.79
N LEU A 87 -5.22 -21.78 11.57
CA LEU A 87 -5.79 -22.84 10.74
C LEU A 87 -5.56 -24.23 11.33
N ASN A 88 -4.38 -24.47 11.91
CA ASN A 88 -4.08 -25.72 12.61
C ASN A 88 -4.98 -25.89 13.85
N SER A 89 -5.15 -24.83 14.64
CA SER A 89 -6.03 -24.83 15.82
C SER A 89 -7.51 -25.04 15.47
N GLY A 90 -7.91 -24.57 14.28
CA GLY A 90 -9.26 -24.75 13.74
C GLY A 90 -9.47 -26.03 12.93
N ASN A 91 -8.52 -26.97 12.92
CA ASN A 91 -8.54 -28.19 12.11
C ASN A 91 -8.87 -27.92 10.62
N GLY A 92 -8.23 -26.91 10.03
CA GLY A 92 -8.46 -26.50 8.63
C GLY A 92 -9.74 -25.69 8.40
N SER A 93 -10.59 -25.53 9.42
CA SER A 93 -11.79 -24.71 9.33
C SER A 93 -11.45 -23.23 9.26
N ARG A 94 -11.54 -22.68 8.04
CA ARG A 94 -11.31 -21.25 7.79
C ARG A 94 -12.27 -20.35 8.58
N LYS A 95 -13.48 -20.82 8.91
CA LYS A 95 -14.42 -20.01 9.70
C LYS A 95 -13.89 -19.84 11.13
N VAL A 96 -13.49 -20.95 11.76
CA VAL A 96 -12.97 -20.97 13.13
C VAL A 96 -11.64 -20.22 13.20
N ALA A 97 -10.74 -20.41 12.23
CA ALA A 97 -9.49 -19.66 12.17
C ALA A 97 -9.70 -18.14 12.07
N ALA A 98 -10.74 -17.69 11.35
CA ALA A 98 -11.07 -16.27 11.26
C ALA A 98 -11.58 -15.71 12.59
N GLU A 99 -12.38 -16.51 13.32
CA GLU A 99 -12.85 -16.17 14.67
C GLU A 99 -11.68 -16.09 15.67
N ILE A 100 -10.72 -17.03 15.61
CA ILE A 100 -9.51 -17.03 16.45
C ILE A 100 -8.65 -15.77 16.20
N LEU A 101 -8.47 -15.39 14.93
CA LEU A 101 -7.68 -14.22 14.55
C LEU A 101 -8.43 -12.89 14.74
N GLY A 102 -9.73 -12.91 15.07
CA GLY A 102 -10.54 -11.71 15.22
C GLY A 102 -10.76 -10.92 13.93
N ILE A 103 -10.66 -11.57 12.76
CA ILE A 103 -10.84 -10.94 11.45
C ILE A 103 -12.07 -11.48 10.73
N SER A 104 -12.56 -10.73 9.72
CA SER A 104 -13.66 -11.24 8.91
C SER A 104 -13.26 -12.53 8.17
N PRO A 105 -14.18 -13.50 7.98
CA PRO A 105 -13.91 -14.69 7.17
C PRO A 105 -13.52 -14.37 5.72
N ARG A 106 -13.83 -13.16 5.25
CA ARG A 106 -13.43 -12.68 3.93
C ARG A 106 -11.96 -12.24 3.93
N THR A 107 -11.55 -11.47 4.93
CA THR A 107 -10.15 -11.05 5.11
C THR A 107 -9.23 -12.28 5.19
N LEU A 108 -9.61 -13.30 5.97
CA LEU A 108 -8.82 -14.52 6.06
C LEU A 108 -8.69 -15.22 4.71
N ARG A 109 -9.78 -15.34 3.94
CA ARG A 109 -9.75 -15.95 2.61
C ARG A 109 -8.77 -15.27 1.67
N TYR A 110 -8.70 -13.94 1.71
CA TYR A 110 -7.74 -13.17 0.91
C TYR A 110 -6.31 -13.45 1.32
N LYS A 111 -6.03 -13.48 2.63
CA LYS A 111 -4.69 -13.81 3.14
C LYS A 111 -4.27 -15.24 2.79
N ILE A 112 -5.20 -16.21 2.88
CA ILE A 112 -4.95 -17.60 2.44
C ILE A 112 -4.68 -17.68 0.94
N ALA A 113 -5.37 -16.89 0.12
CA ALA A 113 -5.08 -16.81 -1.31
C ALA A 113 -3.66 -16.29 -1.55
N ARG A 114 -3.28 -15.18 -0.91
CA ARG A 114 -1.90 -14.64 -0.94
C ARG A 114 -0.85 -15.69 -0.55
N LEU A 115 -1.08 -16.40 0.56
CA LEU A 115 -0.19 -17.47 1.03
C LEU A 115 -0.03 -18.59 0.00
N ARG A 116 -1.12 -19.03 -0.61
CA ARG A 116 -1.08 -20.07 -1.66
C ARG A 116 -0.35 -19.57 -2.91
N ASP A 117 -0.58 -18.33 -3.31
CA ASP A 117 0.07 -17.74 -4.49
C ASP A 117 1.58 -17.55 -4.25
N ALA A 118 2.00 -17.37 -2.98
CA ALA A 118 3.39 -17.41 -2.53
C ALA A 118 3.97 -18.84 -2.38
N GLY A 119 3.19 -19.89 -2.68
CA GLY A 119 3.62 -21.29 -2.60
C GLY A 119 3.59 -21.91 -1.21
N VAL A 120 2.99 -21.25 -0.22
CA VAL A 120 2.88 -21.77 1.14
C VAL A 120 1.81 -22.86 1.21
N ALA A 121 2.14 -24.00 1.83
CA ALA A 121 1.22 -25.10 2.02
C ALA A 121 0.15 -24.75 3.07
N ILE A 122 -1.12 -24.78 2.67
CA ILE A 122 -2.25 -24.46 3.55
C ILE A 122 -2.85 -25.76 4.12
N PRO A 123 -2.92 -25.91 5.46
CA PRO A 123 -3.57 -27.07 6.09
C PRO A 123 -5.06 -27.12 5.73
N ARG A 124 -5.58 -28.34 5.52
CA ARG A 124 -6.96 -28.60 5.08
C ARG A 124 -7.79 -29.28 6.13
#